data_AF-A0A496SHX6-F1
#
_entry.id   AF-A0A496SHX6-F1
#
_cell.length_a   1.000
_cell.length_b   1.000
_cell.length_c   1.000
_cell.angle_alpha   90.00
_cell.angle_beta   90.00
_cell.angle_gamma   90.00
#
_symmetry.space_group_name_H-M   'P 1'
#
loop_
_entity.id
_entity.type
_entity.pdbx_description
1 polymer ?
#
loop_
_entity_poly.entity_id
_entity_poly.type
_entity_poly.pdbx_seq_one_letter_code
_entity_poly.pdbx_strand_id
1 'polypeptide(L)'
;MGFLVDEEGDDRYLGDTFVQGAGFMGVGFLGDYGGNDLYLASAYSQGFGFVGGFGCIEDGEGNDFYLASSKYLDLFRSDLPRYISMCQGVGLGYRPHRSGGIGLISELSGNDTYIADVFGQGASYWYSLGCIVDRCGSDTYKAYDYGQGAGVHISVGTLVDLSGDDYYVSKGVSQGEGHDLGAGYLLDESGDDMYAASDLSQGAASHHGLGVLLDGGGDDGYLSKDRETTKGHGRFSYGFGSVGIFLDLEGEDFYSPKGKDRSFWTGTTYGVGIDFPYPSRRPPRKPERVEVEEREYTLEELFTMAKCGYPKFSKLAEYGRRKLISNPEESVPYLVSVMGTEQARARHCIKDILKEIGTPAVKPLIRALRSEDPLVVTLAARTLGEIGDMRAEKPLLELLRSHEWRVVSSAATALGKLGSGKAVDDLIALLGHESRFVRKSAAVALGRIGDPKAIPALVKALSDSSYAVRYPAKDALVKFGGKAVPKLLETLRSPPPSLYLAVQALGEIGDGRAVGPLVGLSEAESWEDPKLRAFVAEALARFPKSRDAREMLKELSDDEDWFVRERARLGLRKLELEGI
;
A
#
# COMPACT_ATOMS: atom_id res chain seq x y z
N MET A 1 -26.73 15.79 14.64
CA MET A 1 -27.38 15.17 13.48
C MET A 1 -26.92 15.95 12.26
N GLY A 2 -26.16 15.33 11.37
CA GLY A 2 -25.69 15.93 10.11
C GLY A 2 -26.23 15.10 8.95
N PHE A 3 -26.81 15.76 7.97
CA PHE A 3 -27.42 15.14 6.79
C PHE A 3 -26.97 15.89 5.54
N LEU A 4 -26.56 15.13 4.53
CA LEU A 4 -26.37 15.59 3.16
C LEU A 4 -27.11 14.59 2.26
N VAL A 5 -27.84 15.10 1.28
CA VAL A 5 -28.51 14.29 0.27
C VAL A 5 -28.24 14.92 -1.09
N ASP A 6 -27.72 14.12 -2.00
CA ASP A 6 -27.66 14.40 -3.43
C ASP A 6 -28.51 13.35 -4.17
N GLU A 7 -29.08 13.74 -5.31
CA GLU A 7 -30.02 12.91 -6.07
C GLU A 7 -29.45 12.47 -7.42
N GLU A 8 -28.64 13.31 -8.08
CA GLU A 8 -28.10 13.08 -9.43
C GLU A 8 -26.86 13.97 -9.68
N GLY A 9 -25.77 13.40 -10.21
CA GLY A 9 -24.63 14.17 -10.72
C GLY A 9 -23.30 13.42 -10.64
N ASP A 10 -22.28 13.83 -11.41
CA ASP A 10 -20.92 13.33 -11.18
C ASP A 10 -20.23 14.25 -10.15
N ASP A 11 -20.34 13.94 -8.87
CA ASP A 11 -19.96 14.81 -7.77
C ASP A 11 -18.65 14.43 -7.06
N ARG A 12 -18.21 15.36 -6.19
CA ARG A 12 -16.93 15.24 -5.47
C ARG A 12 -17.11 15.60 -4.01
N TYR A 13 -17.21 14.57 -3.18
CA TYR A 13 -17.19 14.68 -1.74
C TYR A 13 -15.75 14.73 -1.24
N LEU A 14 -15.28 15.92 -0.88
CA LEU A 14 -13.91 16.13 -0.40
C LEU A 14 -13.90 16.49 1.08
N GLY A 15 -13.13 15.76 1.88
CA GLY A 15 -12.94 16.08 3.29
C GLY A 15 -11.68 15.47 3.88
N ASP A 16 -11.52 15.60 5.19
CA ASP A 16 -10.33 15.09 5.89
C ASP A 16 -10.68 14.07 6.96
N THR A 17 -11.28 14.51 8.07
CA THR A 17 -11.69 13.61 9.17
C THR A 17 -13.06 13.97 9.69
N PHE A 18 -13.80 12.97 10.19
CA PHE A 18 -15.18 13.14 10.69
C PHE A 18 -16.10 13.82 9.66
N VAL A 19 -16.09 13.29 8.43
CA VAL A 19 -16.84 13.77 7.27
C VAL A 19 -17.51 12.61 6.54
N GLN A 20 -18.39 12.92 5.58
CA GLN A 20 -19.03 11.93 4.68
C GLN A 20 -19.81 10.89 5.48
N GLY A 21 -20.92 11.33 6.10
CA GLY A 21 -21.76 10.44 6.89
C GLY A 21 -21.16 10.01 8.23
N ALA A 22 -20.08 10.62 8.73
CA ALA A 22 -19.49 10.23 10.02
C ALA A 22 -20.36 10.66 11.23
N GLY A 23 -20.56 9.75 12.20
CA GLY A 23 -21.35 9.96 13.41
C GLY A 23 -20.55 9.83 14.72
N PHE A 24 -20.77 10.74 15.66
CA PHE A 24 -20.23 10.68 17.04
C PHE A 24 -21.28 11.21 18.02
N MET A 25 -21.70 10.38 18.99
CA MET A 25 -22.81 10.70 19.92
C MET A 25 -24.07 11.21 19.21
N GLY A 26 -24.34 10.69 18.02
CA GLY A 26 -25.40 11.16 17.12
C GLY A 26 -25.29 10.57 15.72
N VAL A 27 -26.16 11.05 14.84
CA VAL A 27 -26.29 10.56 13.46
C VAL A 27 -25.53 11.45 12.47
N GLY A 28 -24.69 10.83 11.65
CA GLY A 28 -24.18 11.39 10.39
C GLY A 28 -24.73 10.57 9.23
N PHE A 29 -25.28 11.24 8.23
CA PHE A 29 -25.86 10.60 7.05
C PHE A 29 -25.44 11.37 5.79
N LEU A 30 -25.05 10.61 4.77
CA LEU A 30 -24.87 11.10 3.41
C LEU A 30 -25.66 10.15 2.50
N GLY A 31 -26.62 10.67 1.76
CA GLY A 31 -27.30 9.97 0.69
C GLY A 31 -26.82 10.52 -0.65
N ASP A 32 -26.43 9.65 -1.56
CA ASP A 32 -26.22 9.96 -2.97
C ASP A 32 -26.99 8.90 -3.76
N TYR A 33 -27.79 9.31 -4.74
CA TYR A 33 -28.71 8.40 -5.41
C TYR A 33 -28.39 8.18 -6.90
N GLY A 34 -27.36 8.84 -7.45
CA GLY A 34 -27.03 8.68 -8.86
C GLY A 34 -25.84 9.50 -9.33
N GLY A 35 -24.90 8.88 -10.04
CA GLY A 35 -23.70 9.61 -10.48
C GLY A 35 -22.52 8.75 -10.85
N ASN A 36 -21.35 9.36 -11.08
CA ASN A 36 -20.06 8.67 -10.97
C ASN A 36 -19.17 9.53 -10.08
N ASP A 37 -19.13 9.17 -8.82
CA ASP A 37 -18.79 10.02 -7.71
C ASP A 37 -17.40 9.75 -7.16
N LEU A 38 -16.87 10.79 -6.50
CA LEU A 38 -15.60 10.69 -5.81
C LEU A 38 -15.75 11.06 -4.34
N TYR A 39 -15.70 10.05 -3.48
CA TYR A 39 -15.58 10.17 -2.04
C TYR A 39 -14.10 10.15 -1.63
N LEU A 40 -13.51 11.33 -1.44
CA LEU A 40 -12.13 11.46 -0.98
C LEU A 40 -12.08 12.04 0.44
N ALA A 41 -11.67 11.21 1.39
CA ALA A 41 -11.43 11.60 2.78
C ALA A 41 -10.17 10.94 3.33
N SER A 42 -9.72 11.30 4.53
CA SER A 42 -8.55 10.68 5.17
C SER A 42 -8.98 9.61 6.18
N ALA A 43 -9.42 10.02 7.37
CA ALA A 43 -9.70 9.07 8.45
C ALA A 43 -10.94 9.40 9.27
N TYR A 44 -11.54 8.40 9.91
CA TYR A 44 -12.79 8.58 10.68
C TYR A 44 -13.92 9.16 9.82
N SER A 45 -14.06 8.65 8.61
CA SER A 45 -14.91 9.21 7.55
C SER A 45 -15.63 8.12 6.77
N GLN A 46 -16.53 8.49 5.86
CA GLN A 46 -17.21 7.55 4.95
C GLN A 46 -18.04 6.53 5.72
N GLY A 47 -19.22 6.94 6.19
CA GLY A 47 -20.12 6.07 6.95
C GLY A 47 -19.50 5.60 8.28
N PHE A 48 -18.63 6.40 8.89
CA PHE A 48 -17.90 6.02 10.10
C PHE A 48 -18.71 6.26 11.38
N GLY A 49 -18.81 5.25 12.25
CA GLY A 49 -19.52 5.33 13.54
C GLY A 49 -18.58 5.29 14.73
N PHE A 50 -18.37 6.43 15.40
CA PHE A 50 -17.61 6.49 16.65
C PHE A 50 -18.50 6.26 17.88
N VAL A 51 -17.97 6.40 19.09
CA VAL A 51 -18.66 6.19 20.37
C VAL A 51 -20.08 6.80 20.38
N GLY A 52 -21.10 5.93 20.53
CA GLY A 52 -22.52 6.33 20.57
C GLY A 52 -23.04 6.97 19.28
N GLY A 53 -22.30 6.86 18.17
CA GLY A 53 -22.62 7.42 16.88
C GLY A 53 -23.17 6.39 15.90
N PHE A 54 -24.02 6.86 14.99
CA PHE A 54 -24.43 6.14 13.80
C PHE A 54 -23.92 6.93 12.61
N GLY A 55 -23.00 6.36 11.84
CA GLY A 55 -22.50 6.94 10.60
C GLY A 55 -22.95 6.12 9.41
N CYS A 56 -23.46 6.78 8.37
CA CYS A 56 -24.06 6.11 7.22
C CYS A 56 -23.74 6.83 5.91
N ILE A 57 -23.40 6.05 4.89
CA ILE A 57 -23.58 6.42 3.48
C ILE A 57 -24.66 5.50 2.90
N GLU A 58 -25.61 6.08 2.18
CA GLU A 58 -26.50 5.37 1.28
C GLU A 58 -26.15 5.86 -0.13
N ASP A 59 -25.73 4.95 -1.00
CA ASP A 59 -25.23 5.23 -2.35
C ASP A 59 -26.13 4.53 -3.36
N GLY A 60 -26.36 5.17 -4.51
CA GLY A 60 -27.40 4.81 -5.46
C GLY A 60 -26.90 4.08 -6.69
N GLU A 61 -27.11 4.67 -7.87
CA GLU A 61 -26.62 4.13 -9.13
C GLU A 61 -25.30 4.82 -9.52
N GLY A 62 -24.21 4.10 -9.76
CA GLY A 62 -22.97 4.78 -10.16
C GLY A 62 -21.76 3.91 -10.49
N ASN A 63 -20.59 4.53 -10.65
CA ASN A 63 -19.31 3.81 -10.63
C ASN A 63 -18.34 4.67 -9.83
N ASP A 64 -18.37 4.46 -8.53
CA ASP A 64 -17.98 5.45 -7.55
C ASP A 64 -16.65 5.09 -6.90
N PHE A 65 -15.94 6.13 -6.46
CA PHE A 65 -14.59 5.99 -5.92
C PHE A 65 -14.55 6.40 -4.46
N TYR A 66 -14.44 5.41 -3.59
CA TYR A 66 -14.24 5.57 -2.16
C TYR A 66 -12.76 5.51 -1.80
N LEU A 67 -12.13 6.68 -1.68
CA LEU A 67 -10.68 6.80 -1.50
C LEU A 67 -10.31 7.32 -0.10
N ALA A 68 -9.59 6.51 0.66
CA ALA A 68 -8.91 6.93 1.88
C ALA A 68 -7.52 7.52 1.57
N SER A 69 -7.29 8.76 1.96
CA SER A 69 -6.06 9.48 1.68
C SER A 69 -4.91 9.00 2.58
N SER A 70 -3.72 8.88 2.00
CA SER A 70 -2.49 8.47 2.69
C SER A 70 -1.89 9.59 3.58
N LYS A 71 -2.67 10.08 4.56
CA LYS A 71 -2.29 11.22 5.40
C LYS A 71 -1.83 10.83 6.81
N TYR A 72 -2.58 9.98 7.50
CA TYR A 72 -2.32 9.63 8.90
C TYR A 72 -1.51 8.33 8.99
N LEU A 73 -0.21 8.44 9.24
CA LEU A 73 0.69 7.28 9.25
C LEU A 73 0.41 6.36 10.44
N ASP A 74 0.26 5.06 10.18
CA ASP A 74 0.35 4.01 11.20
C ASP A 74 1.83 3.77 11.53
N LEU A 75 2.24 4.27 12.69
CA LEU A 75 3.64 4.26 13.12
C LEU A 75 4.09 2.92 13.71
N PHE A 76 3.18 2.02 14.07
CA PHE A 76 3.49 0.94 15.01
C PHE A 76 3.28 -0.47 14.47
N ARG A 77 2.44 -0.65 13.44
CA ARG A 77 2.04 -2.00 12.98
C ARG A 77 2.85 -2.57 11.82
N SER A 78 3.54 -1.76 11.03
CA SER A 78 4.23 -2.23 9.83
C SER A 78 5.60 -1.59 9.63
N ASP A 79 6.52 -2.37 9.05
CA ASP A 79 7.86 -1.92 8.66
C ASP A 79 7.85 -1.05 7.38
N LEU A 80 6.72 -1.05 6.66
CA LEU A 80 6.45 -0.18 5.53
C LEU A 80 5.54 0.97 5.98
N PRO A 81 5.67 2.19 5.40
CA PRO A 81 4.77 3.28 5.73
C PRO A 81 3.34 2.92 5.30
N ARG A 82 2.48 2.68 6.29
CA ARG A 82 1.03 2.43 6.15
C ARG A 82 0.23 3.57 6.78
N TYR A 83 -1.04 3.67 6.44
CA TYR A 83 -1.90 4.77 6.89
C TYR A 83 -3.14 4.24 7.62
N ILE A 84 -3.51 4.89 8.72
CA ILE A 84 -4.75 4.65 9.43
C ILE A 84 -5.88 5.29 8.63
N SER A 85 -6.86 4.48 8.25
CA SER A 85 -8.04 4.91 7.50
C SER A 85 -9.24 5.02 8.44
N MET A 86 -9.67 3.95 9.14
CA MET A 86 -10.86 3.98 10.00
C MET A 86 -12.07 4.58 9.26
N CYS A 87 -12.34 4.10 8.06
CA CYS A 87 -13.34 4.65 7.16
C CYS A 87 -14.13 3.56 6.45
N GLN A 88 -15.11 3.93 5.63
CA GLN A 88 -15.88 3.00 4.80
C GLN A 88 -16.68 2.01 5.66
N GLY A 89 -17.69 2.54 6.36
CA GLY A 89 -18.58 1.73 7.17
C GLY A 89 -17.95 1.22 8.47
N VAL A 90 -16.85 1.81 8.95
CA VAL A 90 -16.17 1.33 10.16
C VAL A 90 -16.87 1.79 11.44
N GLY A 91 -17.04 0.86 12.38
CA GLY A 91 -17.44 1.15 13.76
C GLY A 91 -16.25 1.19 14.72
N LEU A 92 -16.19 2.18 15.61
CA LEU A 92 -15.08 2.33 16.58
C LEU A 92 -15.54 2.75 17.98
N GLY A 93 -15.08 2.02 18.99
CA GLY A 93 -15.16 2.36 20.40
C GLY A 93 -13.85 2.88 21.00
N TYR A 94 -13.97 3.58 22.13
CA TYR A 94 -12.83 4.11 22.86
C TYR A 94 -12.41 3.13 23.96
N ARG A 95 -11.50 2.23 23.64
CA ARG A 95 -11.02 1.18 24.55
C ARG A 95 -10.20 1.75 25.72
N PRO A 96 -10.39 1.23 26.95
CA PRO A 96 -11.43 0.30 27.42
C PRO A 96 -12.71 0.98 27.91
N HIS A 97 -12.88 2.28 27.68
CA HIS A 97 -13.78 3.14 28.47
C HIS A 97 -15.21 3.28 27.94
N ARG A 98 -15.43 3.15 26.62
CA ARG A 98 -16.73 3.41 25.98
C ARG A 98 -16.98 2.49 24.79
N SER A 99 -18.21 2.00 24.68
CA SER A 99 -18.68 1.24 23.52
C SER A 99 -18.66 2.09 22.25
N GLY A 100 -18.46 1.45 21.11
CA GLY A 100 -18.39 2.13 19.83
C GLY A 100 -19.73 2.46 19.22
N GLY A 101 -19.66 2.90 17.97
CA GLY A 101 -20.81 3.21 17.15
C GLY A 101 -21.11 2.13 16.12
N ILE A 102 -22.01 2.50 15.22
CA ILE A 102 -22.36 1.74 14.03
C ILE A 102 -21.88 2.55 12.84
N GLY A 103 -20.98 1.97 12.05
CA GLY A 103 -20.64 2.47 10.72
C GLY A 103 -21.35 1.63 9.65
N LEU A 104 -21.86 2.29 8.62
CA LEU A 104 -22.59 1.66 7.53
C LEU A 104 -22.28 2.34 6.19
N ILE A 105 -22.06 1.53 5.16
CA ILE A 105 -22.32 1.90 3.76
C ILE A 105 -23.38 0.93 3.24
N SER A 106 -24.41 1.48 2.61
CA SER A 106 -25.39 0.72 1.83
C SER A 106 -25.28 1.19 0.40
N GLU A 107 -24.72 0.36 -0.47
CA GLU A 107 -24.58 0.57 -1.91
C GLU A 107 -25.72 -0.19 -2.61
N LEU A 108 -26.29 0.38 -3.67
CA LEU A 108 -27.42 -0.18 -4.41
C LEU A 108 -27.04 -0.77 -5.76
N SER A 109 -26.21 -0.09 -6.55
CA SER A 109 -25.70 -0.61 -7.81
C SER A 109 -24.52 0.19 -8.35
N GLY A 110 -23.49 -0.49 -8.80
CA GLY A 110 -22.43 0.18 -9.52
C GLY A 110 -21.30 -0.73 -9.96
N ASN A 111 -20.18 -0.19 -10.40
CA ASN A 111 -18.91 -0.93 -10.36
C ASN A 111 -17.91 -0.02 -9.65
N ASP A 112 -17.95 -0.07 -8.34
CA ASP A 112 -17.32 0.86 -7.45
C ASP A 112 -15.93 0.40 -7.02
N THR A 113 -15.20 1.34 -6.45
CA THR A 113 -13.82 1.12 -6.05
C THR A 113 -13.60 1.66 -4.64
N TYR A 114 -13.43 0.73 -3.71
CA TYR A 114 -13.12 0.98 -2.32
C TYR A 114 -11.61 0.82 -2.09
N ILE A 115 -10.94 1.92 -1.76
CA ILE A 115 -9.51 1.92 -1.42
C ILE A 115 -9.31 2.44 -0.01
N ALA A 116 -8.95 1.54 0.89
CA ALA A 116 -8.51 1.81 2.24
C ALA A 116 -7.11 1.24 2.50
N ASP A 117 -6.52 1.62 3.63
CA ASP A 117 -5.26 1.06 4.10
C ASP A 117 -5.48 0.21 5.36
N VAL A 118 -5.19 0.75 6.55
CA VAL A 118 -5.40 0.05 7.83
C VAL A 118 -6.74 0.47 8.44
N PHE A 119 -7.60 -0.49 8.75
CA PHE A 119 -9.00 -0.30 9.19
C PHE A 119 -9.89 0.31 8.10
N GLY A 120 -10.69 -0.50 7.44
CA GLY A 120 -11.65 -0.03 6.44
C GLY A 120 -12.70 -1.05 6.08
N GLN A 121 -13.61 -0.71 5.19
CA GLN A 121 -14.47 -1.64 4.47
C GLN A 121 -15.27 -2.55 5.41
N GLY A 122 -16.15 -1.96 6.22
CA GLY A 122 -17.02 -2.70 7.14
C GLY A 122 -16.29 -3.30 8.35
N ALA A 123 -15.03 -2.94 8.60
CA ALA A 123 -14.30 -3.39 9.78
C ALA A 123 -14.80 -2.73 11.07
N SER A 124 -14.48 -3.32 12.22
CA SER A 124 -14.95 -2.82 13.52
C SER A 124 -13.92 -2.95 14.62
N TYR A 125 -14.04 -2.09 15.65
CA TYR A 125 -13.13 -2.07 16.79
C TYR A 125 -13.86 -1.69 18.08
N TRP A 126 -13.84 -2.57 19.09
CA TRP A 126 -14.31 -2.33 20.47
C TRP A 126 -15.80 -1.99 20.63
N TYR A 127 -16.62 -3.01 20.91
CA TYR A 127 -18.07 -2.90 21.16
C TYR A 127 -18.80 -2.05 20.11
N SER A 128 -18.49 -2.29 18.83
CA SER A 128 -19.00 -1.55 17.69
C SER A 128 -19.50 -2.51 16.61
N LEU A 129 -20.24 -1.96 15.64
CA LEU A 129 -20.62 -2.64 14.41
C LEU A 129 -20.04 -1.85 13.22
N GLY A 130 -19.34 -2.54 12.33
CA GLY A 130 -18.96 -2.00 11.03
C GLY A 130 -19.63 -2.82 9.94
N CYS A 131 -20.12 -2.16 8.90
CA CYS A 131 -20.89 -2.81 7.85
C CYS A 131 -20.73 -2.13 6.50
N ILE A 132 -20.54 -2.94 5.46
CA ILE A 132 -20.88 -2.60 4.07
C ILE A 132 -21.93 -3.60 3.61
N VAL A 133 -22.95 -3.11 2.90
CA VAL A 133 -23.91 -3.92 2.15
C VAL A 133 -23.91 -3.40 0.73
N ASP A 134 -23.40 -4.19 -0.18
CA ASP A 134 -23.41 -3.99 -1.63
C ASP A 134 -24.47 -4.90 -2.25
N ARG A 135 -25.26 -4.37 -3.17
CA ARG A 135 -26.39 -5.12 -3.76
C ARG A 135 -26.09 -5.67 -5.14
N CYS A 136 -25.31 -4.96 -5.94
CA CYS A 136 -24.88 -5.47 -7.23
C CYS A 136 -23.77 -4.63 -7.85
N GLY A 137 -22.83 -5.31 -8.47
CA GLY A 137 -21.77 -4.62 -9.18
C GLY A 137 -20.56 -5.51 -9.40
N SER A 138 -19.65 -5.09 -10.27
CA SER A 138 -18.33 -5.71 -10.34
C SER A 138 -17.33 -4.78 -9.66
N ASP A 139 -17.25 -4.90 -8.35
CA ASP A 139 -16.59 -3.96 -7.46
C ASP A 139 -15.14 -4.32 -7.19
N THR A 140 -14.40 -3.34 -6.69
CA THR A 140 -13.01 -3.52 -6.28
C THR A 140 -12.82 -3.06 -4.85
N TYR A 141 -12.64 -4.04 -3.96
CA TYR A 141 -12.30 -3.83 -2.57
C TYR A 141 -10.81 -3.99 -2.36
N LYS A 142 -10.12 -2.89 -2.05
CA LYS A 142 -8.69 -2.90 -1.73
C LYS A 142 -8.41 -2.32 -0.35
N ALA A 143 -7.97 -3.19 0.55
CA ALA A 143 -7.46 -2.81 1.86
C ALA A 143 -6.06 -3.39 2.08
N TYR A 144 -5.43 -3.06 3.21
CA TYR A 144 -4.20 -3.73 3.62
C TYR A 144 -4.42 -4.63 4.82
N ASP A 145 -4.90 -4.07 5.92
CA ASP A 145 -5.08 -4.82 7.17
C ASP A 145 -6.31 -4.27 7.91
N TYR A 146 -7.00 -5.14 8.65
CA TYR A 146 -8.26 -4.81 9.31
C TYR A 146 -9.32 -4.30 8.32
N GLY A 147 -9.49 -5.00 7.20
CA GLY A 147 -10.43 -4.62 6.13
C GLY A 147 -11.53 -5.65 5.90
N GLN A 148 -12.47 -5.34 5.02
CA GLN A 148 -13.36 -6.32 4.38
C GLN A 148 -14.12 -7.18 5.39
N GLY A 149 -14.86 -6.53 6.28
CA GLY A 149 -15.67 -7.19 7.30
C GLY A 149 -14.89 -7.77 8.49
N ALA A 150 -13.66 -7.32 8.75
CA ALA A 150 -12.89 -7.77 9.92
C ALA A 150 -13.49 -7.28 11.26
N GLY A 151 -13.68 -8.20 12.21
CA GLY A 151 -14.15 -7.89 13.56
C GLY A 151 -13.02 -7.90 14.58
N VAL A 152 -12.73 -6.76 15.23
CA VAL A 152 -11.55 -6.62 16.09
C VAL A 152 -11.91 -6.22 17.52
N HIS A 153 -11.46 -6.98 18.52
CA HIS A 153 -11.63 -6.69 19.94
C HIS A 153 -13.11 -6.56 20.37
N ILE A 154 -13.82 -7.69 20.53
CA ILE A 154 -15.22 -7.71 21.02
C ILE A 154 -16.12 -6.77 20.19
N SER A 155 -16.13 -6.96 18.88
CA SER A 155 -16.89 -6.16 17.92
C SER A 155 -17.31 -7.03 16.74
N VAL A 156 -18.19 -6.51 15.89
CA VAL A 156 -18.70 -7.22 14.70
C VAL A 156 -18.37 -6.41 13.45
N GLY A 157 -17.56 -6.97 12.56
CA GLY A 157 -17.30 -6.44 11.23
C GLY A 157 -18.05 -7.25 10.19
N THR A 158 -18.58 -6.59 9.16
CA THR A 158 -19.35 -7.27 8.12
C THR A 158 -19.18 -6.58 6.77
N LEU A 159 -18.97 -7.38 5.74
CA LEU A 159 -19.13 -6.99 4.34
C LEU A 159 -20.09 -8.01 3.71
N VAL A 160 -21.17 -7.50 3.13
CA VAL A 160 -22.16 -8.30 2.39
C VAL A 160 -22.15 -7.79 0.96
N ASP A 161 -21.90 -8.67 0.02
CA ASP A 161 -22.10 -8.48 -1.41
C ASP A 161 -23.17 -9.46 -1.89
N LEU A 162 -24.09 -9.00 -2.72
CA LEU A 162 -25.19 -9.84 -3.20
C LEU A 162 -25.02 -10.28 -4.66
N SER A 163 -24.26 -9.55 -5.49
CA SER A 163 -24.01 -10.02 -6.85
C SER A 163 -22.95 -9.25 -7.63
N GLY A 164 -22.18 -9.99 -8.42
CA GLY A 164 -21.45 -9.49 -9.59
C GLY A 164 -20.04 -10.06 -9.62
N ASP A 165 -19.12 -9.49 -10.41
CA ASP A 165 -17.80 -10.15 -10.58
C ASP A 165 -16.72 -9.30 -9.88
N ASP A 166 -16.37 -9.67 -8.65
CA ASP A 166 -15.73 -8.82 -7.65
C ASP A 166 -14.25 -9.12 -7.39
N TYR A 167 -13.53 -8.09 -6.94
CA TYR A 167 -12.11 -8.18 -6.62
C TYR A 167 -11.82 -7.75 -5.19
N TYR A 168 -11.60 -8.73 -4.32
CA TYR A 168 -11.22 -8.54 -2.92
C TYR A 168 -9.70 -8.69 -2.73
N VAL A 169 -9.00 -7.59 -2.46
CA VAL A 169 -7.55 -7.60 -2.23
C VAL A 169 -7.19 -7.04 -0.86
N SER A 170 -6.54 -7.86 -0.04
CA SER A 170 -6.04 -7.48 1.28
C SER A 170 -4.70 -8.16 1.61
N LYS A 171 -4.16 -7.92 2.81
CA LYS A 171 -2.95 -8.59 3.31
C LYS A 171 -3.25 -9.43 4.54
N GLY A 172 -3.49 -8.80 5.69
CA GLY A 172 -3.68 -9.45 6.99
C GLY A 172 -5.14 -9.46 7.41
N VAL A 173 -5.42 -9.55 8.72
CA VAL A 173 -6.73 -9.50 9.42
C VAL A 173 -7.86 -8.89 8.58
N SER A 174 -8.44 -9.65 7.63
CA SER A 174 -9.40 -9.14 6.64
C SER A 174 -10.28 -10.24 6.09
N GLN A 175 -11.23 -9.91 5.21
CA GLN A 175 -12.09 -10.89 4.52
C GLN A 175 -12.82 -11.79 5.51
N GLY A 176 -13.57 -11.15 6.40
CA GLY A 176 -14.33 -11.81 7.45
C GLY A 176 -13.46 -12.43 8.55
N GLU A 177 -12.26 -11.91 8.82
CA GLU A 177 -11.46 -12.39 9.96
C GLU A 177 -12.05 -11.92 11.30
N GLY A 178 -12.10 -12.82 12.28
CA GLY A 178 -12.40 -12.50 13.68
C GLY A 178 -11.16 -12.46 14.57
N HIS A 179 -10.90 -11.31 15.20
CA HIS A 179 -9.72 -11.02 16.01
C HIS A 179 -10.07 -10.63 17.45
N ASP A 180 -9.42 -11.25 18.44
CA ASP A 180 -9.53 -10.90 19.87
C ASP A 180 -11.00 -10.82 20.35
N LEU A 181 -11.70 -11.96 20.33
CA LEU A 181 -13.14 -12.07 20.61
C LEU A 181 -14.06 -11.28 19.65
N GLY A 182 -13.51 -10.72 18.57
CA GLY A 182 -14.29 -10.11 17.49
C GLY A 182 -14.88 -11.15 16.55
N ALA A 183 -15.95 -10.78 15.87
CA ALA A 183 -16.60 -11.58 14.84
C ALA A 183 -16.49 -10.86 13.49
N GLY A 184 -15.86 -11.49 12.51
CA GLY A 184 -15.77 -11.01 11.14
C GLY A 184 -16.64 -11.84 10.21
N TYR A 185 -17.31 -11.15 9.29
CA TYR A 185 -18.15 -11.76 8.26
C TYR A 185 -17.85 -11.13 6.92
N LEU A 186 -17.53 -11.97 5.93
CA LEU A 186 -17.64 -11.63 4.52
C LEU A 186 -18.63 -12.61 3.91
N LEU A 187 -19.70 -12.07 3.32
CA LEU A 187 -20.70 -12.84 2.60
C LEU A 187 -20.74 -12.29 1.18
N ASP A 188 -20.56 -13.17 0.21
CA ASP A 188 -20.83 -12.94 -1.20
C ASP A 188 -21.92 -13.92 -1.63
N GLU A 189 -22.97 -13.45 -2.31
CA GLU A 189 -24.10 -14.31 -2.71
C GLU A 189 -23.95 -14.87 -4.14
N SER A 190 -23.32 -14.17 -5.08
CA SER A 190 -23.14 -14.69 -6.44
C SER A 190 -22.17 -13.89 -7.31
N GLY A 191 -21.27 -14.55 -8.03
CA GLY A 191 -20.29 -13.86 -8.85
C GLY A 191 -19.34 -14.75 -9.61
N ASP A 192 -18.39 -14.22 -10.37
CA ASP A 192 -17.16 -14.95 -10.72
C ASP A 192 -16.00 -14.18 -10.06
N ASP A 193 -15.69 -14.50 -8.80
CA ASP A 193 -15.01 -13.59 -7.87
C ASP A 193 -13.55 -13.91 -7.61
N MET A 194 -12.80 -12.89 -7.20
CA MET A 194 -11.36 -13.01 -6.93
C MET A 194 -11.01 -12.52 -5.52
N TYR A 195 -10.67 -13.46 -4.66
CA TYR A 195 -10.22 -13.22 -3.28
C TYR A 195 -8.71 -13.39 -3.15
N ALA A 196 -7.97 -12.29 -3.00
CA ALA A 196 -6.53 -12.28 -2.83
C ALA A 196 -6.10 -11.70 -1.48
N ALA A 197 -5.50 -12.53 -0.63
CA ALA A 197 -4.96 -12.12 0.67
C ALA A 197 -3.51 -12.60 0.89
N SER A 198 -2.84 -12.11 1.93
CA SER A 198 -1.52 -12.64 2.30
C SER A 198 -1.62 -13.66 3.44
N ASP A 199 -2.19 -13.30 4.58
CA ASP A 199 -2.29 -14.11 5.81
C ASP A 199 -3.56 -13.73 6.58
N LEU A 200 -3.93 -14.52 7.61
CA LEU A 200 -5.05 -14.25 8.54
C LEU A 200 -6.29 -13.61 7.87
N SER A 201 -6.83 -14.28 6.87
CA SER A 201 -7.94 -13.78 6.04
C SER A 201 -8.81 -14.92 5.54
N GLN A 202 -9.89 -14.62 4.81
CA GLN A 202 -10.76 -15.60 4.17
C GLN A 202 -11.45 -16.49 5.22
N GLY A 203 -12.18 -15.84 6.13
CA GLY A 203 -12.88 -16.52 7.21
C GLY A 203 -11.94 -17.13 8.27
N ALA A 204 -10.71 -16.63 8.37
CA ALA A 204 -9.79 -17.04 9.43
C ALA A 204 -10.19 -16.41 10.78
N ALA A 205 -9.68 -16.98 11.88
CA ALA A 205 -9.86 -16.41 13.19
C ALA A 205 -8.62 -16.56 14.06
N SER A 206 -8.36 -15.53 14.86
CA SER A 206 -7.25 -15.50 15.80
C SER A 206 -7.66 -14.90 17.14
N HIS A 207 -6.93 -15.25 18.19
CA HIS A 207 -7.15 -14.74 19.55
C HIS A 207 -8.62 -14.87 20.01
N HIS A 208 -9.24 -16.04 19.82
CA HIS A 208 -10.61 -16.33 20.24
C HIS A 208 -11.72 -15.66 19.43
N GLY A 209 -11.40 -15.10 18.27
CA GLY A 209 -12.42 -14.57 17.37
C GLY A 209 -13.22 -15.65 16.63
N LEU A 210 -14.24 -15.18 15.92
CA LEU A 210 -15.04 -15.93 14.96
C LEU A 210 -14.87 -15.29 13.58
N GLY A 211 -14.31 -16.02 12.63
CA GLY A 211 -14.19 -15.56 11.25
C GLY A 211 -15.05 -16.40 10.32
N VAL A 212 -15.73 -15.73 9.41
CA VAL A 212 -16.61 -16.36 8.42
C VAL A 212 -16.38 -15.70 7.06
N LEU A 213 -16.05 -16.52 6.07
CA LEU A 213 -16.23 -16.22 4.66
C LEU A 213 -17.25 -17.22 4.11
N LEU A 214 -18.29 -16.70 3.48
CA LEU A 214 -19.30 -17.47 2.77
C LEU A 214 -19.43 -16.91 1.36
N ASP A 215 -19.10 -17.73 0.37
CA ASP A 215 -19.37 -17.47 -1.04
C ASP A 215 -20.55 -18.34 -1.50
N GLY A 216 -21.54 -17.71 -2.11
CA GLY A 216 -22.81 -18.32 -2.50
C GLY A 216 -22.77 -19.03 -3.85
N GLY A 217 -21.89 -18.62 -4.76
CA GLY A 217 -21.72 -19.33 -6.01
C GLY A 217 -21.04 -18.54 -7.11
N GLY A 218 -20.23 -19.23 -7.91
CA GLY A 218 -19.43 -18.61 -8.96
C GLY A 218 -18.47 -19.57 -9.61
N ASP A 219 -17.58 -19.10 -10.47
CA ASP A 219 -16.32 -19.80 -10.74
C ASP A 219 -15.18 -18.91 -10.22
N ASP A 220 -14.74 -19.14 -8.98
CA ASP A 220 -13.99 -18.18 -8.17
C ASP A 220 -12.49 -18.49 -8.04
N GLY A 221 -11.75 -17.48 -7.60
CA GLY A 221 -10.32 -17.58 -7.31
C GLY A 221 -9.94 -17.17 -5.89
N TYR A 222 -9.52 -18.14 -5.07
CA TYR A 222 -9.07 -17.94 -3.70
C TYR A 222 -7.55 -18.01 -3.55
N LEU A 223 -6.89 -16.86 -3.70
CA LEU A 223 -5.44 -16.71 -3.65
C LEU A 223 -4.97 -16.30 -2.25
N SER A 224 -4.03 -17.06 -1.67
CA SER A 224 -3.31 -16.61 -0.47
C SER A 224 -1.80 -16.83 -0.57
N LYS A 225 -1.01 -15.90 -0.03
CA LYS A 225 0.45 -16.03 0.03
C LYS A 225 0.89 -17.02 1.11
N ASP A 226 0.31 -16.90 2.29
CA ASP A 226 0.49 -17.82 3.40
C ASP A 226 -0.30 -19.11 3.18
N ARG A 227 0.24 -20.22 3.67
CA ARG A 227 -0.32 -21.57 3.44
C ARG A 227 -1.23 -22.04 4.56
N GLU A 228 -1.18 -21.42 5.73
CA GLU A 228 -1.73 -22.01 6.96
C GLU A 228 -2.91 -21.19 7.51
N THR A 229 -2.77 -19.87 7.49
CA THR A 229 -3.57 -18.91 8.26
C THR A 229 -4.79 -18.35 7.53
N THR A 230 -5.13 -18.89 6.36
CA THR A 230 -6.27 -18.45 5.55
C THR A 230 -7.33 -19.55 5.40
N LYS A 231 -8.46 -19.24 4.77
CA LYS A 231 -9.48 -20.22 4.34
C LYS A 231 -9.98 -21.08 5.51
N GLY A 232 -10.65 -20.42 6.44
CA GLY A 232 -11.23 -21.07 7.61
C GLY A 232 -10.18 -21.52 8.64
N HIS A 233 -9.09 -20.78 8.80
CA HIS A 233 -8.10 -21.08 9.84
C HIS A 233 -8.64 -20.75 11.25
N GLY A 234 -8.43 -21.61 12.25
CA GLY A 234 -8.80 -21.33 13.63
C GLY A 234 -7.87 -21.97 14.65
N ARG A 235 -7.25 -21.16 15.52
CA ARG A 235 -6.21 -21.65 16.46
C ARG A 235 -6.66 -21.58 17.92
N PHE A 236 -6.22 -22.56 18.72
CA PHE A 236 -6.24 -22.47 20.18
C PHE A 236 -5.06 -21.64 20.67
N SER A 237 -5.35 -20.56 21.39
CA SER A 237 -4.36 -19.69 22.02
C SER A 237 -4.91 -19.24 23.37
N TYR A 238 -4.08 -18.89 24.35
CA TYR A 238 -4.49 -18.29 25.63
C TYR A 238 -5.67 -18.96 26.40
N GLY A 239 -5.91 -20.26 26.20
CA GLY A 239 -6.94 -21.02 26.92
C GLY A 239 -8.32 -21.12 26.25
N PHE A 240 -8.54 -20.49 25.09
CA PHE A 240 -9.77 -20.62 24.30
C PHE A 240 -9.49 -20.78 22.79
N GLY A 241 -10.38 -21.47 22.07
CA GLY A 241 -10.28 -21.65 20.62
C GLY A 241 -10.79 -20.44 19.83
N SER A 242 -10.16 -20.14 18.69
CA SER A 242 -10.70 -19.23 17.67
C SER A 242 -11.33 -20.06 16.56
N VAL A 243 -12.51 -19.66 16.05
CA VAL A 243 -13.28 -20.45 15.08
C VAL A 243 -13.20 -19.79 13.70
N GLY A 244 -12.60 -20.48 12.74
CA GLY A 244 -12.56 -20.02 11.35
C GLY A 244 -13.45 -20.87 10.46
N ILE A 245 -14.27 -20.23 9.63
CA ILE A 245 -15.23 -20.86 8.73
C ILE A 245 -15.02 -20.28 7.33
N PHE A 246 -14.76 -21.15 6.37
CA PHE A 246 -14.75 -20.84 4.95
C PHE A 246 -15.73 -21.77 4.25
N LEU A 247 -16.67 -21.21 3.52
CA LEU A 247 -17.69 -21.94 2.78
C LEU A 247 -17.78 -21.35 1.38
N ASP A 248 -17.65 -22.21 0.39
CA ASP A 248 -17.87 -21.93 -1.02
C ASP A 248 -18.94 -22.92 -1.51
N LEU A 249 -20.06 -22.40 -2.00
CA LEU A 249 -21.29 -23.16 -2.16
C LEU A 249 -21.53 -23.71 -3.58
N GLU A 250 -21.09 -23.04 -4.65
CA GLU A 250 -21.31 -23.50 -6.03
C GLU A 250 -20.12 -23.08 -6.92
N GLY A 251 -19.60 -23.93 -7.81
CA GLY A 251 -18.58 -23.52 -8.76
C GLY A 251 -17.61 -24.56 -9.33
N GLU A 252 -16.75 -24.09 -10.24
CA GLU A 252 -15.44 -24.69 -10.56
C GLU A 252 -14.29 -23.74 -10.19
N ASP A 253 -13.70 -23.99 -9.02
CA ASP A 253 -12.95 -22.94 -8.32
C ASP A 253 -11.45 -23.17 -8.30
N PHE A 254 -10.71 -22.07 -8.18
CA PHE A 254 -9.27 -22.07 -8.07
C PHE A 254 -8.77 -21.71 -6.68
N TYR A 255 -7.95 -22.58 -6.09
CA TYR A 255 -7.36 -22.40 -4.76
C TYR A 255 -5.84 -22.33 -4.80
N SER A 256 -5.25 -21.43 -4.02
CA SER A 256 -3.80 -21.37 -3.82
C SER A 256 -3.42 -21.02 -2.38
N PRO A 257 -2.52 -21.78 -1.72
CA PRO A 257 -2.20 -23.21 -1.87
C PRO A 257 -3.00 -24.13 -0.91
N LYS A 258 -3.79 -23.57 -0.01
CA LYS A 258 -4.68 -24.31 0.91
C LYS A 258 -6.08 -24.41 0.30
N GLY A 259 -6.72 -25.56 0.46
CA GLY A 259 -8.00 -25.86 -0.17
C GLY A 259 -7.84 -26.41 -1.58
N LYS A 260 -8.91 -27.00 -2.09
CA LYS A 260 -9.02 -27.52 -3.45
C LYS A 260 -10.50 -27.52 -3.84
N ASP A 261 -10.74 -27.28 -5.12
CA ASP A 261 -12.01 -27.50 -5.78
C ASP A 261 -12.72 -28.78 -5.31
N ARG A 262 -14.00 -28.66 -4.95
CA ARG A 262 -14.92 -29.72 -4.52
C ARG A 262 -14.38 -30.54 -3.37
N SER A 263 -13.87 -29.88 -2.33
CA SER A 263 -13.26 -30.57 -1.20
C SER A 263 -13.58 -29.98 0.16
N PHE A 264 -13.41 -30.83 1.16
CA PHE A 264 -13.47 -30.46 2.57
C PHE A 264 -12.06 -30.48 3.14
N TRP A 265 -11.69 -29.45 3.89
CA TRP A 265 -10.43 -29.41 4.62
C TRP A 265 -10.57 -28.83 6.02
N THR A 266 -9.73 -29.34 6.92
CA THR A 266 -9.52 -28.76 8.24
C THR A 266 -8.04 -28.46 8.38
N GLY A 267 -7.69 -27.17 8.42
CA GLY A 267 -6.30 -26.74 8.63
C GLY A 267 -5.89 -26.76 10.10
N THR A 268 -6.86 -26.82 11.01
CA THR A 268 -6.70 -26.68 12.46
C THR A 268 -7.89 -27.30 13.19
N THR A 269 -7.77 -27.56 14.50
CA THR A 269 -8.85 -28.14 15.32
C THR A 269 -10.15 -27.34 15.31
N TYR A 270 -10.07 -26.02 15.15
CA TYR A 270 -11.22 -25.09 15.23
C TYR A 270 -11.49 -24.37 13.91
N GLY A 271 -10.92 -24.87 12.82
CA GLY A 271 -11.02 -24.25 11.50
C GLY A 271 -11.60 -25.22 10.48
N VAL A 272 -12.57 -24.77 9.69
CA VAL A 272 -13.21 -25.55 8.64
C VAL A 272 -13.22 -24.77 7.33
N GLY A 273 -12.85 -25.45 6.24
CA GLY A 273 -13.08 -24.98 4.89
C GLY A 273 -13.82 -26.04 4.09
N ILE A 274 -14.87 -25.62 3.39
CA ILE A 274 -15.68 -26.50 2.55
C ILE A 274 -15.92 -25.79 1.23
N ASP A 275 -15.69 -26.52 0.17
CA ASP A 275 -16.17 -26.23 -1.16
C ASP A 275 -17.17 -27.34 -1.52
N PHE A 276 -18.40 -26.92 -1.83
CA PHE A 276 -19.48 -27.83 -2.17
C PHE A 276 -19.48 -28.18 -3.67
N PRO A 277 -19.72 -29.45 -4.04
CA PRO A 277 -19.65 -29.91 -5.42
C PRO A 277 -20.89 -29.54 -6.25
N TYR A 278 -21.49 -28.38 -6.02
CA TYR A 278 -22.62 -27.89 -6.80
C TYR A 278 -22.07 -27.08 -7.98
N PRO A 279 -22.47 -27.37 -9.23
CA PRO A 279 -21.99 -26.60 -10.38
C PRO A 279 -22.60 -25.20 -10.39
N SER A 280 -21.83 -24.20 -10.86
CA SER A 280 -22.35 -22.85 -11.04
C SER A 280 -23.61 -22.84 -11.91
N ARG A 281 -24.63 -22.09 -11.48
CA ARG A 281 -25.86 -21.86 -12.24
C ARG A 281 -25.64 -20.90 -13.42
N ARG A 282 -24.53 -20.15 -13.42
CA ARG A 282 -24.15 -19.25 -14.50
C ARG A 282 -23.08 -19.92 -15.37
N PRO A 283 -23.20 -19.88 -16.71
CA PRO A 283 -22.11 -20.34 -17.56
C PRO A 283 -20.92 -19.36 -17.43
N PRO A 284 -19.66 -19.85 -17.32
CA PRO A 284 -18.50 -19.00 -17.09
C PRO A 284 -18.41 -17.86 -18.11
N ARG A 285 -18.32 -16.63 -17.62
CA ARG A 285 -18.32 -15.44 -18.47
C ARG A 285 -16.95 -15.25 -19.09
N LYS A 286 -16.76 -15.71 -20.33
CA LYS A 286 -15.54 -15.35 -21.07
C LYS A 286 -15.49 -13.83 -21.18
N PRO A 287 -14.42 -13.16 -20.71
CA PRO A 287 -14.33 -11.71 -20.78
C PRO A 287 -14.50 -11.28 -22.23
N GLU A 288 -15.51 -10.46 -22.50
CA GLU A 288 -15.76 -9.95 -23.84
C GLU A 288 -14.57 -9.09 -24.24
N ARG A 289 -13.78 -9.57 -25.19
CA ARG A 289 -12.60 -8.85 -25.70
C ARG A 289 -12.94 -8.32 -27.07
N VAL A 290 -12.89 -7.00 -27.21
CA VAL A 290 -13.06 -6.37 -28.52
C VAL A 290 -11.89 -6.77 -29.41
N GLU A 291 -12.20 -7.41 -30.52
CA GLU A 291 -11.22 -7.80 -31.53
C GLU A 291 -10.67 -6.56 -32.24
N VAL A 292 -9.43 -6.65 -32.72
CA VAL A 292 -8.81 -5.58 -33.49
C VAL A 292 -9.29 -5.67 -34.94
N GLU A 293 -9.91 -4.61 -35.45
CA GLU A 293 -10.30 -4.57 -36.85
C GLU A 293 -9.06 -4.58 -37.76
N GLU A 294 -9.12 -5.33 -38.85
CA GLU A 294 -8.05 -5.38 -39.86
C GLU A 294 -8.13 -4.16 -40.79
N ARG A 295 -7.64 -3.02 -40.30
CA ARG A 295 -7.45 -1.80 -41.09
C ARG A 295 -6.15 -1.08 -40.72
N GLU A 296 -5.78 -0.11 -41.54
CA GLU A 296 -4.72 0.83 -41.18
C GLU A 296 -5.24 1.83 -40.15
N TYR A 297 -4.44 2.07 -39.12
CA TYR A 297 -4.75 3.00 -38.04
C TYR A 297 -3.74 4.14 -38.05
N THR A 298 -4.22 5.34 -37.77
CA THR A 298 -3.40 6.52 -37.53
C THR A 298 -2.60 6.38 -36.22
N LEU A 299 -1.52 7.16 -36.06
CA LEU A 299 -0.76 7.19 -34.81
C LEU A 299 -1.61 7.63 -33.61
N GLU A 300 -2.60 8.50 -33.84
CA GLU A 300 -3.55 8.95 -32.82
C GLU A 300 -4.51 7.84 -32.38
N GLU A 301 -5.07 7.08 -33.33
CA GLU A 301 -5.88 5.89 -33.03
C GLU A 301 -5.05 4.85 -32.27
N LEU A 302 -3.83 4.54 -32.76
CA LEU A 302 -2.94 3.59 -32.10
C LEU A 302 -2.56 4.03 -30.68
N PHE A 303 -2.33 5.31 -30.46
CA PHE A 303 -2.05 5.85 -29.13
C PHE A 303 -3.27 5.82 -28.21
N THR A 304 -4.46 6.11 -28.77
CA THR A 304 -5.73 6.00 -28.04
C THR A 304 -5.99 4.57 -27.60
N MET A 305 -5.76 3.59 -28.48
CA MET A 305 -5.80 2.18 -28.13
C MET A 305 -4.77 1.85 -27.05
N ALA A 306 -3.50 2.24 -27.24
CA ALA A 306 -2.40 1.90 -26.34
C ALA A 306 -2.59 2.40 -24.89
N LYS A 307 -3.31 3.51 -24.70
CA LYS A 307 -3.61 4.09 -23.37
C LYS A 307 -4.90 3.55 -22.73
N CYS A 308 -5.66 2.67 -23.41
CA CYS A 308 -6.84 2.04 -22.84
C CYS A 308 -6.48 1.19 -21.62
N GLY A 309 -7.25 1.34 -20.54
CA GLY A 309 -7.06 0.60 -19.29
C GLY A 309 -8.17 -0.42 -18.98
N TYR A 310 -9.25 -0.44 -19.75
CA TYR A 310 -10.37 -1.37 -19.51
C TYR A 310 -10.06 -2.77 -20.04
N PRO A 311 -10.30 -3.85 -19.26
CA PRO A 311 -10.02 -5.23 -19.65
C PRO A 311 -10.62 -5.64 -21.00
N LYS A 312 -11.84 -5.16 -21.31
CA LYS A 312 -12.52 -5.41 -22.59
C LYS A 312 -11.75 -4.93 -23.83
N PHE A 313 -10.88 -3.93 -23.68
CA PHE A 313 -10.04 -3.38 -24.75
C PHE A 313 -8.57 -3.82 -24.64
N SER A 314 -8.25 -4.82 -23.83
CA SER A 314 -6.88 -5.32 -23.62
C SER A 314 -6.17 -5.66 -24.94
N LYS A 315 -6.85 -6.36 -25.86
CA LYS A 315 -6.32 -6.69 -27.21
C LYS A 315 -5.95 -5.45 -28.02
N LEU A 316 -6.81 -4.42 -28.01
CA LEU A 316 -6.55 -3.14 -28.68
C LEU A 316 -5.35 -2.42 -28.05
N ALA A 317 -5.27 -2.39 -26.72
CA ALA A 317 -4.16 -1.76 -26.01
C ALA A 317 -2.81 -2.41 -26.30
N GLU A 318 -2.76 -3.74 -26.28
CA GLU A 318 -1.57 -4.50 -26.67
C GLU A 318 -1.19 -4.27 -28.13
N TYR A 319 -2.18 -4.29 -29.03
CA TYR A 319 -1.97 -4.03 -30.45
C TYR A 319 -1.40 -2.62 -30.70
N GLY A 320 -2.02 -1.60 -30.11
CA GLY A 320 -1.60 -0.20 -30.21
C GLY A 320 -0.16 0.01 -29.73
N ARG A 321 0.17 -0.52 -28.54
CA ARG A 321 1.54 -0.47 -28.00
C ARG A 321 2.54 -1.15 -28.95
N ARG A 322 2.25 -2.38 -29.39
CA ARG A 322 3.13 -3.15 -30.29
C ARG A 322 3.38 -2.41 -31.60
N LYS A 323 2.33 -1.83 -32.20
CA LYS A 323 2.46 -1.08 -33.46
C LYS A 323 3.31 0.18 -33.29
N LEU A 324 3.07 0.96 -32.24
CA LEU A 324 3.86 2.16 -31.93
C LEU A 324 5.34 1.81 -31.66
N ILE A 325 5.62 0.71 -30.96
CA ILE A 325 7.00 0.25 -30.72
C ILE A 325 7.67 -0.20 -32.03
N SER A 326 6.94 -0.89 -32.90
CA SER A 326 7.48 -1.45 -34.15
C SER A 326 7.81 -0.41 -35.22
N ASN A 327 7.27 0.81 -35.15
CA ASN A 327 7.56 1.90 -36.07
C ASN A 327 8.10 3.15 -35.33
N PRO A 328 9.34 3.11 -34.82
CA PRO A 328 9.89 4.18 -34.00
C PRO A 328 10.15 5.48 -34.77
N GLU A 329 10.36 5.42 -36.10
CA GLU A 329 10.65 6.60 -36.93
C GLU A 329 9.50 7.59 -36.94
N GLU A 330 8.26 7.09 -37.00
CA GLU A 330 7.05 7.91 -36.96
C GLU A 330 6.49 8.07 -35.54
N SER A 331 6.55 7.01 -34.73
CA SER A 331 5.93 6.99 -33.40
C SER A 331 6.66 7.88 -32.40
N VAL A 332 8.00 7.97 -32.46
CA VAL A 332 8.76 8.80 -31.51
C VAL A 332 8.43 10.29 -31.67
N PRO A 333 8.48 10.89 -32.88
CA PRO A 333 8.06 12.29 -33.07
C PRO A 333 6.64 12.57 -32.57
N TYR A 334 5.69 11.66 -32.85
CA TYR A 334 4.31 11.80 -32.39
C TYR A 334 4.19 11.73 -30.86
N LEU A 335 4.80 10.72 -30.22
CA LEU A 335 4.74 10.57 -28.76
C LEU A 335 5.42 11.74 -28.05
N VAL A 336 6.46 12.33 -28.64
CA VAL A 336 7.10 13.55 -28.13
C VAL A 336 6.17 14.78 -28.26
N SER A 337 5.39 14.89 -29.34
CA SER A 337 4.47 16.02 -29.53
C SER A 337 3.31 16.02 -28.54
N VAL A 338 2.88 14.85 -28.05
CA VAL A 338 1.78 14.72 -27.08
C VAL A 338 2.24 14.62 -25.62
N MET A 339 3.53 14.85 -25.32
CA MET A 339 4.08 14.77 -23.96
C MET A 339 3.50 15.79 -22.98
N GLY A 340 2.97 16.92 -23.46
CA GLY A 340 2.34 17.96 -22.63
C GLY A 340 0.98 17.56 -22.05
N THR A 341 0.54 16.31 -22.25
CA THR A 341 -0.74 15.83 -21.73
C THR A 341 -0.80 15.81 -20.20
N GLU A 342 -1.92 16.28 -19.64
CA GLU A 342 -2.19 16.21 -18.20
C GLU A 342 -2.67 14.82 -17.77
N GLN A 343 -3.21 14.03 -18.70
CA GLN A 343 -3.75 12.70 -18.44
C GLN A 343 -2.64 11.76 -17.91
N ALA A 344 -2.81 11.26 -16.68
CA ALA A 344 -1.81 10.39 -16.05
C ALA A 344 -1.55 9.11 -16.88
N ARG A 345 -2.61 8.43 -17.35
CA ARG A 345 -2.50 7.22 -18.18
C ARG A 345 -1.71 7.46 -19.47
N ALA A 346 -1.97 8.58 -20.14
CA ALA A 346 -1.24 8.96 -21.36
C ALA A 346 0.25 9.17 -21.09
N ARG A 347 0.61 9.87 -20.00
CA ARG A 347 2.02 10.06 -19.60
C ARG A 347 2.73 8.74 -19.30
N HIS A 348 2.07 7.81 -18.60
CA HIS A 348 2.61 6.48 -18.34
C HIS A 348 2.81 5.69 -19.65
N CYS A 349 1.79 5.67 -20.52
CA CYS A 349 1.84 5.01 -21.82
C CYS A 349 2.99 5.53 -22.70
N ILE A 350 3.13 6.86 -22.83
CA ILE A 350 4.22 7.51 -23.58
C ILE A 350 5.58 7.06 -23.05
N LYS A 351 5.78 7.17 -21.74
CA LYS A 351 7.04 6.83 -21.09
C LYS A 351 7.40 5.36 -21.30
N ASP A 352 6.44 4.45 -21.12
CA ASP A 352 6.66 3.00 -21.24
C ASP A 352 6.98 2.62 -22.70
N ILE A 353 6.24 3.15 -23.68
CA ILE A 353 6.50 2.90 -25.10
C ILE A 353 7.87 3.45 -25.52
N LEU A 354 8.20 4.69 -25.15
CA LEU A 354 9.48 5.29 -25.52
C LEU A 354 10.67 4.63 -24.82
N LYS A 355 10.48 4.13 -23.60
CA LYS A 355 11.47 3.30 -22.91
C LYS A 355 11.72 2.00 -23.67
N GLU A 356 10.66 1.32 -24.12
CA GLU A 356 10.74 0.07 -24.87
C GLU A 356 11.40 0.27 -26.25
N ILE A 357 11.11 1.39 -26.92
CA ILE A 357 11.80 1.80 -28.15
C ILE A 357 13.30 2.03 -27.89
N GLY A 358 13.66 2.67 -26.77
CA GLY A 358 15.04 2.83 -26.32
C GLY A 358 15.85 3.88 -27.12
N THR A 359 17.03 3.48 -27.60
CA THR A 359 18.05 4.33 -28.26
C THR A 359 17.53 5.31 -29.33
N PRO A 360 16.56 4.95 -30.21
CA PRO A 360 15.99 5.87 -31.19
C PRO A 360 15.26 7.07 -30.55
N ALA A 361 14.67 6.89 -29.37
CA ALA A 361 13.94 7.94 -28.67
C ALA A 361 14.85 9.01 -28.03
N VAL A 362 16.13 8.69 -27.79
CA VAL A 362 17.05 9.52 -27.01
C VAL A 362 17.28 10.90 -27.63
N LYS A 363 17.55 10.98 -28.94
CA LYS A 363 17.80 12.28 -29.61
C LYS A 363 16.55 13.18 -29.60
N PRO A 364 15.35 12.70 -29.97
CA PRO A 364 14.11 13.47 -29.83
C PRO A 364 13.82 13.90 -28.39
N LEU A 365 14.00 13.00 -27.41
CA LEU A 365 13.81 13.32 -26.00
C LEU A 365 14.78 14.39 -25.49
N ILE A 366 16.05 14.35 -25.89
CA ILE A 366 17.04 15.40 -25.57
C ILE A 366 16.60 16.75 -26.14
N ARG A 367 15.99 16.78 -27.33
CA ARG A 367 15.41 18.03 -27.88
C ARG A 367 14.22 18.50 -27.05
N ALA A 368 13.37 17.57 -26.60
CA ALA A 368 12.20 17.89 -25.75
C ALA A 368 12.58 18.49 -24.38
N LEU A 369 13.79 18.23 -23.87
CA LEU A 369 14.30 18.90 -22.65
C LEU A 369 14.44 20.43 -22.79
N ARG A 370 14.39 20.97 -24.02
CA ARG A 370 14.44 22.42 -24.29
C ARG A 370 13.06 23.05 -24.43
N SER A 371 12.00 22.30 -24.20
CA SER A 371 10.63 22.81 -24.22
C SER A 371 10.42 23.88 -23.14
N GLU A 372 9.57 24.86 -23.41
CA GLU A 372 9.10 25.82 -22.41
C GLU A 372 8.07 25.19 -21.45
N ASP A 373 7.39 24.11 -21.87
CA ASP A 373 6.43 23.38 -21.04
C ASP A 373 7.15 22.46 -20.02
N PRO A 374 7.02 22.72 -18.71
CA PRO A 374 7.62 21.90 -17.67
C PRO A 374 7.14 20.45 -17.65
N LEU A 375 5.92 20.14 -18.11
CA LEU A 375 5.41 18.77 -18.18
C LEU A 375 6.17 17.96 -19.22
N VAL A 376 6.41 18.54 -20.40
CA VAL A 376 7.22 17.95 -21.46
C VAL A 376 8.64 17.70 -20.96
N VAL A 377 9.27 18.70 -20.35
CA VAL A 377 10.65 18.58 -19.83
C VAL A 377 10.74 17.49 -18.75
N THR A 378 9.80 17.48 -17.81
CA THR A 378 9.74 16.50 -16.71
C THR A 378 9.56 15.09 -17.24
N LEU A 379 8.63 14.87 -18.17
CA LEU A 379 8.36 13.55 -18.73
C LEU A 379 9.54 13.06 -19.59
N ALA A 380 10.13 13.94 -20.41
CA ALA A 380 11.30 13.62 -21.20
C ALA A 380 12.50 13.25 -20.33
N ALA A 381 12.78 14.02 -19.26
CA ALA A 381 13.86 13.72 -18.32
C ALA A 381 13.69 12.36 -17.64
N ARG A 382 12.46 12.06 -17.16
CA ARG A 382 12.13 10.76 -16.55
C ARG A 382 12.31 9.61 -17.53
N THR A 383 11.84 9.77 -18.76
CA THR A 383 11.95 8.76 -19.82
C THR A 383 13.40 8.50 -20.19
N LEU A 384 14.22 9.54 -20.37
CA LEU A 384 15.66 9.39 -20.62
C LEU A 384 16.38 8.63 -19.50
N GLY A 385 16.03 8.92 -18.25
CA GLY A 385 16.54 8.17 -17.10
C GLY A 385 16.12 6.70 -17.08
N GLU A 386 14.96 6.34 -17.63
CA GLU A 386 14.51 4.95 -17.77
C GLU A 386 15.14 4.22 -18.95
N ILE A 387 15.43 4.93 -20.04
CA ILE A 387 16.17 4.38 -21.18
C ILE A 387 17.62 4.05 -20.78
N GLY A 388 18.23 4.87 -19.92
CA GLY A 388 19.56 4.58 -19.40
C GLY A 388 20.72 5.02 -20.31
N ASP A 389 20.46 5.80 -21.36
CA ASP A 389 21.47 6.18 -22.35
C ASP A 389 22.30 7.40 -21.90
N MET A 390 23.62 7.21 -21.80
CA MET A 390 24.57 8.23 -21.34
C MET A 390 24.66 9.48 -22.22
N ARG A 391 24.13 9.47 -23.46
CA ARG A 391 24.03 10.68 -24.29
C ARG A 391 23.14 11.75 -23.65
N ALA A 392 22.24 11.35 -22.75
CA ALA A 392 21.39 12.26 -21.98
C ALA A 392 22.09 12.88 -20.75
N GLU A 393 23.27 12.40 -20.35
CA GLU A 393 23.96 12.84 -19.13
C GLU A 393 24.15 14.36 -19.09
N LYS A 394 24.77 14.94 -20.12
CA LYS A 394 25.07 16.38 -20.14
C LYS A 394 23.79 17.25 -20.17
N PRO A 395 22.80 17.00 -21.05
CA PRO A 395 21.53 17.72 -20.99
C PRO A 395 20.81 17.64 -19.63
N LEU A 396 20.85 16.47 -18.97
CA LEU A 396 20.22 16.30 -17.66
C LEU A 396 20.98 17.04 -16.54
N LEU A 397 22.32 17.11 -16.60
CA LEU A 397 23.12 17.93 -15.68
C LEU A 397 22.75 19.41 -15.79
N GLU A 398 22.52 19.92 -17.00
CA GLU A 398 22.12 21.32 -17.23
C GLU A 398 20.76 21.63 -16.56
N LEU A 399 19.82 20.66 -16.54
CA LEU A 399 18.50 20.81 -15.91
C LEU A 399 18.52 20.87 -14.38
N LEU A 400 19.60 20.45 -13.71
CA LEU A 400 19.73 20.60 -12.26
C LEU A 400 19.77 22.06 -11.81
N ARG A 401 20.02 22.99 -12.74
CA ARG A 401 20.06 24.45 -12.51
C ARG A 401 18.73 25.15 -12.82
N SER A 402 17.69 24.40 -13.17
CA SER A 402 16.36 24.96 -13.43
C SER A 402 15.76 25.58 -12.15
N HIS A 403 14.92 26.59 -12.31
CA HIS A 403 14.14 27.19 -11.22
C HIS A 403 12.86 26.40 -10.92
N GLU A 404 12.40 25.56 -11.84
CA GLU A 404 11.19 24.73 -11.62
C GLU A 404 11.55 23.43 -10.89
N TRP A 405 11.07 23.29 -9.65
CA TRP A 405 11.43 22.17 -8.78
C TRP A 405 11.07 20.80 -9.37
N ARG A 406 10.00 20.68 -10.19
CA ARG A 406 9.60 19.41 -10.84
C ARG A 406 10.63 18.96 -11.88
N VAL A 407 11.20 19.92 -12.60
CA VAL A 407 12.26 19.69 -13.60
C VAL A 407 13.54 19.25 -12.88
N VAL A 408 13.95 19.97 -11.84
CA VAL A 408 15.14 19.61 -11.04
C VAL A 408 15.01 18.23 -10.41
N SER A 409 13.85 17.94 -9.79
CA SER A 409 13.56 16.63 -9.19
C SER A 409 13.60 15.49 -10.21
N SER A 410 13.08 15.72 -11.42
CA SER A 410 13.08 14.71 -12.50
C SER A 410 14.47 14.49 -13.08
N ALA A 411 15.24 15.57 -13.28
CA ALA A 411 16.64 15.49 -13.72
C ALA A 411 17.52 14.76 -12.70
N ALA A 412 17.41 15.08 -11.40
CA ALA A 412 18.11 14.38 -10.34
C ALA A 412 17.79 12.88 -10.32
N THR A 413 16.51 12.54 -10.44
CA THR A 413 16.05 11.15 -10.50
C THR A 413 16.63 10.42 -11.72
N ALA A 414 16.67 11.08 -12.88
CA ALA A 414 17.19 10.52 -14.12
C ALA A 414 18.71 10.29 -14.05
N LEU A 415 19.48 11.26 -13.55
CA LEU A 415 20.93 11.13 -13.36
C LEU A 415 21.29 10.02 -12.36
N GLY A 416 20.47 9.85 -11.32
CA GLY A 416 20.59 8.73 -10.40
C GLY A 416 20.35 7.36 -11.05
N LYS A 417 19.43 7.27 -12.03
CA LYS A 417 19.22 6.03 -12.81
C LYS A 417 20.35 5.78 -13.81
N LEU A 418 20.92 6.84 -14.40
CA LEU A 418 22.09 6.74 -15.27
C LEU A 418 23.38 6.36 -14.53
N GLY A 419 23.42 6.51 -13.20
CA GLY A 419 24.64 6.33 -12.43
C GLY A 419 25.69 7.41 -12.73
N SER A 420 25.26 8.65 -13.04
CA SER A 420 26.18 9.72 -13.43
C SER A 420 27.04 10.17 -12.24
N GLY A 421 28.30 9.73 -12.21
CA GLY A 421 29.28 10.18 -11.21
C GLY A 421 29.57 11.69 -11.27
N LYS A 422 29.37 12.32 -12.44
CA LYS A 422 29.53 13.78 -12.62
C LYS A 422 28.45 14.58 -11.89
N ALA A 423 27.29 13.97 -11.62
CA ALA A 423 26.19 14.62 -10.93
C ALA A 423 26.36 14.65 -9.40
N VAL A 424 27.34 13.93 -8.83
CA VAL A 424 27.44 13.72 -7.37
C VAL A 424 27.51 15.03 -6.61
N ASP A 425 28.34 15.98 -7.05
CA ASP A 425 28.51 17.26 -6.35
C ASP A 425 27.25 18.14 -6.44
N ASP A 426 26.62 18.21 -7.61
CA ASP A 426 25.36 18.93 -7.79
C ASP A 426 24.24 18.29 -6.95
N LEU A 427 24.15 16.96 -6.92
CA LEU A 427 23.16 16.23 -6.13
C LEU A 427 23.38 16.39 -4.62
N ILE A 428 24.64 16.45 -4.16
CA ILE A 428 24.96 16.78 -2.76
C ILE A 428 24.44 18.17 -2.41
N ALA A 429 24.66 19.17 -3.29
CA ALA A 429 24.13 20.52 -3.08
C ALA A 429 22.59 20.55 -3.03
N LEU A 430 21.92 19.75 -3.87
CA LEU A 430 20.46 19.66 -3.90
C LEU A 430 19.82 19.04 -2.64
N LEU A 431 20.59 18.39 -1.76
CA LEU A 431 20.11 18.02 -0.41
C LEU A 431 19.81 19.25 0.47
N GLY A 432 20.24 20.46 0.07
CA GLY A 432 19.89 21.73 0.72
C GLY A 432 18.76 22.51 0.04
N HIS A 433 18.13 21.96 -1.00
CA HIS A 433 17.13 22.69 -1.80
C HIS A 433 15.84 22.99 -1.01
N GLU A 434 15.16 24.10 -1.31
CA GLU A 434 13.92 24.52 -0.61
C GLU A 434 12.79 23.47 -0.70
N SER A 435 12.58 22.92 -1.89
CA SER A 435 11.59 21.87 -2.14
C SER A 435 12.01 20.52 -1.58
N ARG A 436 11.19 19.97 -0.68
CA ARG A 436 11.38 18.62 -0.11
C ARG A 436 11.43 17.52 -1.18
N PHE A 437 10.75 17.71 -2.32
CA PHE A 437 10.73 16.74 -3.41
C PHE A 437 12.07 16.67 -4.13
N VAL A 438 12.75 17.81 -4.29
CA VAL A 438 14.10 17.87 -4.86
C VAL A 438 15.11 17.22 -3.92
N ARG A 439 15.05 17.54 -2.62
CA ARG A 439 15.91 16.91 -1.59
C ARG A 439 15.74 15.39 -1.55
N LYS A 440 14.48 14.91 -1.61
CA LYS A 440 14.15 13.48 -1.73
C LYS A 440 14.80 12.85 -2.97
N SER A 441 14.60 13.45 -4.14
CA SER A 441 15.16 12.95 -5.40
C SER A 441 16.69 12.90 -5.37
N ALA A 442 17.33 13.91 -4.78
CA ALA A 442 18.78 13.94 -4.60
C ALA A 442 19.27 12.79 -3.70
N ALA A 443 18.63 12.57 -2.55
CA ALA A 443 18.99 11.47 -1.65
C ALA A 443 18.87 10.09 -2.34
N VAL A 444 17.77 9.86 -3.06
CA VAL A 444 17.57 8.62 -3.83
C VAL A 444 18.64 8.47 -4.93
N ALA A 445 18.95 9.55 -5.65
CA ALA A 445 19.92 9.52 -6.73
C ALA A 445 21.34 9.22 -6.23
N LEU A 446 21.76 9.87 -5.14
CA LEU A 446 23.05 9.63 -4.49
C LEU A 446 23.19 8.18 -4.02
N GLY A 447 22.13 7.62 -3.42
CA GLY A 447 22.10 6.21 -3.02
C GLY A 447 22.13 5.22 -4.19
N ARG A 448 21.68 5.61 -5.39
CA ARG A 448 21.80 4.79 -6.61
C ARG A 448 23.18 4.90 -7.26
N ILE A 449 23.76 6.10 -7.28
CA ILE A 449 25.10 6.33 -7.84
C ILE A 449 26.15 5.61 -6.99
N GLY A 450 26.01 5.63 -5.66
CA GLY A 450 26.87 4.86 -4.76
C GLY A 450 28.27 5.45 -4.60
N ASP A 451 28.47 6.74 -4.88
CA ASP A 451 29.73 7.45 -4.62
C ASP A 451 29.85 7.78 -3.11
N PRO A 452 30.86 7.24 -2.40
CA PRO A 452 31.04 7.46 -0.96
C PRO A 452 31.18 8.93 -0.55
N LYS A 453 31.53 9.83 -1.48
CA LYS A 453 31.56 11.29 -1.25
C LYS A 453 30.22 11.83 -0.75
N ALA A 454 29.11 11.15 -1.07
CA ALA A 454 27.76 11.53 -0.64
C ALA A 454 27.46 11.21 0.83
N ILE A 455 28.20 10.28 1.47
CA ILE A 455 27.89 9.76 2.80
C ILE A 455 27.74 10.86 3.85
N PRO A 456 28.67 11.83 3.99
CA PRO A 456 28.52 12.89 5.00
C PRO A 456 27.27 13.75 4.82
N ALA A 457 26.90 14.03 3.56
CA ALA A 457 25.72 14.84 3.25
C ALA A 457 24.41 14.06 3.50
N LEU A 458 24.39 12.77 3.17
CA LEU A 458 23.26 11.89 3.45
C LEU A 458 23.06 11.68 4.96
N VAL A 459 24.13 11.56 5.74
CA VAL A 459 24.05 11.52 7.21
C VAL A 459 23.43 12.81 7.75
N LYS A 460 23.83 13.97 7.25
CA LYS A 460 23.19 15.26 7.63
C LYS A 460 21.69 15.28 7.27
N ALA A 461 21.30 14.68 6.15
CA ALA A 461 19.90 14.60 5.73
C ALA A 461 19.03 13.67 6.61
N LEU A 462 19.62 12.86 7.50
CA LEU A 462 18.85 12.13 8.54
C LEU A 462 18.15 13.08 9.53
N SER A 463 18.64 14.31 9.67
CA SER A 463 18.03 15.35 10.51
C SER A 463 17.11 16.29 9.70
N ASP A 464 16.75 15.96 8.46
CA ASP A 464 15.87 16.81 7.64
C ASP A 464 14.49 16.99 8.31
N SER A 465 13.94 18.20 8.17
CA SER A 465 12.57 18.55 8.59
C SER A 465 11.48 17.61 8.03
N SER A 466 11.70 17.06 6.82
CA SER A 466 10.73 16.25 6.09
C SER A 466 11.10 14.77 6.16
N TYR A 467 10.21 13.94 6.70
CA TYR A 467 10.35 12.48 6.70
C TYR A 467 10.54 11.91 5.28
N ALA A 468 9.92 12.54 4.27
CA ALA A 468 10.07 12.14 2.87
C ALA A 468 11.51 12.29 2.33
N VAL A 469 12.41 12.95 3.06
CA VAL A 469 13.84 13.07 2.75
C VAL A 469 14.66 12.16 3.68
N ARG A 470 14.31 12.13 4.97
CA ARG A 470 15.00 11.32 5.99
C ARG A 470 15.08 9.83 5.64
N TYR A 471 13.95 9.22 5.25
CA TYR A 471 13.92 7.79 4.92
C TYR A 471 14.74 7.46 3.65
N PRO A 472 14.60 8.19 2.53
CA PRO A 472 15.49 8.01 1.40
C PRO A 472 16.98 8.21 1.71
N ALA A 473 17.34 9.12 2.62
CA ALA A 473 18.72 9.28 3.07
C ALA A 473 19.20 8.07 3.88
N LYS A 474 18.37 7.55 4.79
CA LYS A 474 18.62 6.29 5.50
C LYS A 474 18.81 5.12 4.52
N ASP A 475 17.88 4.92 3.60
CA ASP A 475 17.92 3.84 2.61
C ASP A 475 19.15 3.95 1.70
N ALA A 476 19.54 5.18 1.33
CA ALA A 476 20.78 5.42 0.60
C ALA A 476 22.00 4.98 1.43
N LEU A 477 22.09 5.35 2.70
CA LEU A 477 23.18 4.96 3.61
C LEU A 477 23.24 3.45 3.82
N VAL A 478 22.10 2.76 3.91
CA VAL A 478 22.04 1.29 3.97
C VAL A 478 22.65 0.66 2.71
N LYS A 479 22.38 1.21 1.52
CA LYS A 479 23.00 0.75 0.26
C LYS A 479 24.51 0.94 0.21
N PHE A 480 25.05 1.95 0.89
CA PHE A 480 26.50 2.13 1.03
C PHE A 480 27.15 1.06 1.93
N GLY A 481 26.36 0.34 2.73
CA GLY A 481 26.81 -0.75 3.58
C GLY A 481 27.90 -0.33 4.56
N GLY A 482 28.91 -1.19 4.73
CA GLY A 482 30.03 -0.98 5.66
C GLY A 482 30.79 0.34 5.47
N LYS A 483 30.68 1.01 4.31
CA LYS A 483 31.30 2.33 4.07
C LYS A 483 30.61 3.45 4.84
N ALA A 484 29.31 3.33 5.11
CA ALA A 484 28.54 4.33 5.86
C ALA A 484 28.69 4.19 7.37
N VAL A 485 29.05 2.99 7.85
CA VAL A 485 29.10 2.64 9.28
C VAL A 485 29.92 3.64 10.10
N PRO A 486 31.16 4.04 9.74
CA PRO A 486 31.93 4.98 10.56
C PRO A 486 31.18 6.30 10.81
N LYS A 487 30.51 6.84 9.78
CA LYS A 487 29.78 8.11 9.90
C LYS A 487 28.43 7.96 10.62
N LEU A 488 27.77 6.81 10.46
CA LEU A 488 26.56 6.47 11.21
C LEU A 488 26.86 6.33 12.71
N LEU A 489 28.00 5.74 13.09
CA LEU A 489 28.43 5.63 14.48
C LEU A 489 28.64 6.99 15.15
N GLU A 490 29.19 7.97 14.43
CA GLU A 490 29.28 9.35 14.93
C GLU A 490 27.89 9.96 15.20
N THR A 491 26.87 9.55 14.43
CA THR A 491 25.50 10.06 14.52
C THR A 491 24.74 9.52 15.74
N LEU A 492 25.24 8.46 16.38
CA LEU A 492 24.67 7.94 17.63
C LEU A 492 24.76 8.93 18.80
N ARG A 493 25.58 9.99 18.67
CA ARG A 493 25.69 11.08 19.65
C ARG A 493 24.81 12.28 19.33
N SER A 494 24.12 12.27 18.19
CA SER A 494 23.23 13.34 17.76
C SER A 494 21.85 13.17 18.41
N PRO A 495 21.07 14.26 18.58
CA PRO A 495 19.70 14.12 19.05
C PRO A 495 18.80 13.41 18.02
N PRO A 496 17.64 12.89 18.45
CA PRO A 496 16.55 12.51 17.57
C PRO A 496 16.15 13.64 16.60
N PRO A 497 15.66 13.34 15.38
CA PRO A 497 15.34 12.01 14.84
C PRO A 497 16.52 11.27 14.19
N SER A 498 17.66 11.93 14.00
CA SER A 498 18.85 11.35 13.35
C SER A 498 19.39 10.12 14.09
N LEU A 499 19.32 10.14 15.43
CA LEU A 499 19.71 9.02 16.28
C LEU A 499 18.97 7.72 15.91
N TYR A 500 17.63 7.77 15.89
CA TYR A 500 16.80 6.60 15.61
C TYR A 500 17.09 6.01 14.23
N LEU A 501 17.20 6.89 13.22
CA LEU A 501 17.46 6.46 11.85
C LEU A 501 18.86 5.88 11.69
N ALA A 502 19.85 6.40 12.44
CA ALA A 502 21.19 5.82 12.46
C ALA A 502 21.20 4.43 13.10
N VAL A 503 20.50 4.23 14.21
CA VAL A 503 20.33 2.91 14.86
C VAL A 503 19.70 1.91 13.89
N GLN A 504 18.59 2.28 13.25
CA GLN A 504 17.91 1.43 12.27
C GLN A 504 18.83 1.11 11.08
N ALA A 505 19.51 2.11 10.51
CA ALA A 505 20.43 1.90 9.40
C ALA A 505 21.59 0.96 9.76
N LEU A 506 22.17 1.10 10.96
CA LEU A 506 23.25 0.23 11.43
C LEU A 506 22.79 -1.22 11.59
N GLY A 507 21.57 -1.43 12.12
CA GLY A 507 20.95 -2.75 12.18
C GLY A 507 20.71 -3.34 10.79
N GLU A 508 20.15 -2.57 9.86
CA GLU A 508 19.89 -3.00 8.48
C GLU A 508 21.17 -3.33 7.71
N ILE A 509 22.26 -2.59 7.93
CA ILE A 509 23.57 -2.86 7.30
C ILE A 509 24.17 -4.16 7.84
N GLY A 510 23.95 -4.50 9.11
CA GLY A 510 24.43 -5.75 9.70
C GLY A 510 25.96 -5.84 9.87
N ASP A 511 26.66 -4.70 9.93
CA ASP A 511 28.12 -4.66 10.15
C ASP A 511 28.45 -4.79 11.64
N GLY A 512 29.19 -5.83 12.02
CA GLY A 512 29.49 -6.16 13.42
C GLY A 512 30.18 -5.04 14.22
N ARG A 513 30.82 -4.07 13.56
CA ARG A 513 31.38 -2.87 14.22
C ARG A 513 30.31 -2.02 14.92
N ALA A 514 29.04 -2.19 14.57
CA ALA A 514 27.92 -1.47 15.17
C ALA A 514 27.51 -2.02 16.54
N VAL A 515 27.77 -3.30 16.84
CA VAL A 515 27.27 -3.97 18.05
C VAL A 515 27.70 -3.23 19.32
N GLY A 516 29.00 -3.02 19.53
CA GLY A 516 29.52 -2.37 20.74
C GLY A 516 28.95 -0.97 20.96
N PRO A 517 28.98 -0.08 19.94
CA PRO A 517 28.35 1.24 20.02
C PRO A 517 26.83 1.21 20.27
N LEU A 518 26.10 0.24 19.70
CA LEU A 518 24.66 0.10 19.93
C LEU A 518 24.35 -0.37 21.36
N VAL A 519 25.13 -1.32 21.89
CA VAL A 519 25.03 -1.75 23.29
C VAL A 519 25.37 -0.60 24.23
N GLY A 520 26.43 0.16 23.93
CA GLY A 520 26.85 1.30 24.73
C GLY A 520 25.88 2.50 24.75
N LEU A 521 24.78 2.47 23.98
CA LEU A 521 23.71 3.45 24.11
C LEU A 521 22.98 3.33 25.46
N SER A 522 23.12 2.21 26.19
CA SER A 522 22.61 2.06 27.56
C SER A 522 23.09 3.14 28.54
N GLU A 523 24.27 3.69 28.28
CA GLU A 523 24.91 4.70 29.13
C GLU A 523 24.60 6.14 28.68
N ALA A 524 23.84 6.31 27.60
CA ALA A 524 23.52 7.63 27.07
C ALA A 524 22.29 8.23 27.77
N GLU A 525 22.25 9.56 27.96
CA GLU A 525 21.07 10.25 28.50
C GLU A 525 19.80 9.98 27.65
N SER A 526 19.97 9.78 26.34
CA SER A 526 18.87 9.45 25.43
C SER A 526 18.26 8.05 25.67
N TRP A 527 18.88 7.20 26.51
CA TRP A 527 18.41 5.86 26.83
C TRP A 527 17.11 5.85 27.65
N GLU A 528 16.78 6.96 28.32
CA GLU A 528 15.49 7.13 29.01
C GLU A 528 14.30 7.00 28.03
N ASP A 529 14.50 7.31 26.74
CA ASP A 529 13.48 7.20 25.72
C ASP A 529 13.21 5.73 25.32
N PRO A 530 12.01 5.19 25.61
CA PRO A 530 11.66 3.81 25.25
C PRO A 530 11.71 3.55 23.74
N LYS A 531 11.52 4.57 22.89
CA LYS A 531 11.64 4.40 21.43
C LYS A 531 13.06 4.07 21.02
N LEU A 532 14.07 4.69 21.65
CA LEU A 532 15.46 4.39 21.39
C LEU A 532 15.77 2.93 21.77
N ARG A 533 15.35 2.51 22.97
CA ARG A 533 15.56 1.14 23.45
C ARG A 533 14.91 0.09 22.54
N ALA A 534 13.69 0.37 22.07
CA ALA A 534 12.99 -0.50 21.12
C ALA A 534 13.71 -0.60 19.78
N PHE A 535 14.21 0.51 19.22
CA PHE A 535 14.99 0.48 17.98
C PHE A 535 16.34 -0.20 18.15
N VAL A 536 16.99 -0.07 19.31
CA VAL A 536 18.22 -0.78 19.63
C VAL A 536 17.96 -2.28 19.74
N ALA A 537 16.88 -2.70 20.39
CA ALA A 537 16.46 -4.11 20.40
C ALA A 537 16.28 -4.66 18.98
N GLU A 538 15.54 -3.95 18.12
CA GLU A 538 15.32 -4.38 16.73
C GLU A 538 16.64 -4.45 15.93
N ALA A 539 17.53 -3.48 16.11
CA ALA A 539 18.83 -3.46 15.46
C ALA A 539 19.72 -4.63 15.93
N LEU A 540 19.79 -4.87 17.25
CA LEU A 540 20.59 -5.94 17.85
C LEU A 540 20.12 -7.34 17.44
N ALA A 541 18.82 -7.51 17.21
CA ALA A 541 18.25 -8.77 16.69
C ALA A 541 18.79 -9.15 15.29
N ARG A 542 19.42 -8.22 14.57
CA ARG A 542 20.07 -8.48 13.28
C ARG A 542 21.53 -8.93 13.42
N PHE A 543 22.04 -9.10 14.63
CA PHE A 543 23.40 -9.57 14.92
C PHE A 543 23.39 -10.91 15.68
N PRO A 544 22.84 -11.99 15.10
CA PRO A 544 22.59 -13.25 15.81
C PRO A 544 23.84 -13.89 16.43
N LYS A 545 25.00 -13.73 15.77
CA LYS A 545 26.28 -14.31 16.21
C LYS A 545 26.95 -13.53 17.35
N SER A 546 26.49 -12.33 17.67
CA SER A 546 27.07 -11.51 18.71
C SER A 546 26.55 -11.94 20.09
N ARG A 547 27.47 -12.18 21.02
CA ARG A 547 27.11 -12.47 22.42
C ARG A 547 26.54 -11.23 23.09
N ASP A 548 27.21 -10.09 22.95
CA ASP A 548 26.81 -8.83 23.57
C ASP A 548 25.42 -8.37 23.10
N ALA A 549 25.11 -8.58 21.81
CA ALA A 549 23.78 -8.28 21.27
C ALA A 549 22.69 -9.15 21.93
N ARG A 550 22.98 -10.44 22.15
CA ARG A 550 22.06 -11.39 22.79
C ARG A 550 21.87 -11.10 24.28
N GLU A 551 22.93 -10.70 24.98
CA GLU A 551 22.85 -10.31 26.39
C GLU A 551 21.98 -9.06 26.57
N MET A 552 22.24 -8.00 25.79
CA MET A 552 21.42 -6.78 25.81
C MET A 552 19.95 -7.04 25.41
N LEU A 553 19.70 -7.91 24.42
CA LEU A 553 18.33 -8.31 24.07
C LEU A 553 17.60 -9.03 25.21
N LYS A 554 18.30 -9.85 26.00
CA LYS A 554 17.72 -10.49 27.19
C LYS A 554 17.39 -9.47 28.25
N GLU A 555 18.27 -8.51 28.51
CA GLU A 555 18.00 -7.41 29.45
C GLU A 555 16.76 -6.61 29.01
N LEU A 556 16.69 -6.21 27.73
CA LEU A 556 15.55 -5.47 27.18
C LEU A 556 14.25 -6.30 27.12
N SER A 557 14.32 -7.63 27.18
CA SER A 557 13.13 -8.49 27.22
C SER A 557 12.35 -8.41 28.54
N ASP A 558 12.99 -7.85 29.57
CA ASP A 558 12.46 -7.57 30.90
C ASP A 558 12.38 -6.05 31.19
N ASP A 559 12.51 -5.19 30.17
CA ASP A 559 12.38 -3.72 30.28
C ASP A 559 11.05 -3.30 30.94
N GLU A 560 11.00 -2.15 31.60
CA GLU A 560 9.76 -1.64 32.22
C GLU A 560 8.69 -1.25 31.18
N ASP A 561 9.12 -0.81 29.99
CA ASP A 561 8.23 -0.42 28.90
C ASP A 561 7.80 -1.65 28.08
N TRP A 562 6.49 -1.82 27.92
CA TRP A 562 5.92 -2.98 27.24
C TRP A 562 6.33 -3.10 25.77
N PHE A 563 6.51 -1.96 25.07
CA PHE A 563 6.86 -1.93 23.66
C PHE A 563 8.30 -2.38 23.47
N VAL A 564 9.20 -1.98 24.38
CA VAL A 564 10.60 -2.42 24.40
C VAL A 564 10.69 -3.92 24.65
N ARG A 565 9.97 -4.42 25.67
CA ARG A 565 9.92 -5.86 25.97
C ARG A 565 9.47 -6.69 24.77
N GLU A 566 8.40 -6.27 24.10
CA GLU A 566 7.85 -7.02 22.97
C GLU A 566 8.83 -7.06 21.80
N ARG A 567 9.46 -5.93 21.46
CA ARG A 567 10.48 -5.88 20.39
C ARG A 567 11.69 -6.75 20.70
N ALA A 568 12.16 -6.74 21.94
CA ALA A 568 13.27 -7.59 22.37
C ALA A 568 12.91 -9.09 22.35
N ARG A 569 11.72 -9.46 22.82
CA ARG A 569 11.23 -10.85 22.79
C ARG A 569 11.02 -11.38 21.38
N LEU A 570 10.48 -10.56 20.48
CA LEU A 570 10.40 -10.89 19.05
C LEU A 570 11.78 -11.12 18.45
N GLY A 571 12.75 -10.27 18.80
CA GLY A 571 14.15 -10.45 18.42
C GLY A 571 14.72 -11.79 18.89
N LEU A 572 14.58 -12.11 20.18
CA LEU A 572 15.05 -13.38 20.76
C LEU A 572 14.40 -14.60 20.12
N ARG A 573 13.07 -14.59 19.93
CA ARG A 573 12.36 -15.69 19.25
C ARG A 573 12.87 -15.92 17.83
N LYS A 574 13.21 -14.84 17.11
CA LYS A 574 13.79 -14.94 15.78
C LYS A 574 15.14 -15.66 15.80
N LEU A 575 15.99 -15.37 16.80
CA LEU A 575 17.27 -16.04 16.99
C LEU A 575 17.10 -17.53 17.32
N GLU A 576 16.13 -17.87 18.16
CA GLU A 576 15.78 -19.26 18.51
C GLU A 576 15.33 -20.06 17.27
N LEU A 577 14.51 -19.47 16.40
CA LEU A 577 14.07 -20.08 15.15
C LEU A 577 15.22 -20.28 14.14
N GLU A 578 16.26 -19.45 14.20
CA GLU A 578 17.48 -19.57 13.39
C GLU A 578 18.50 -20.58 13.98
N GLY A 579 18.19 -21.22 15.11
CA GLY A 579 19.00 -22.26 15.75
C GLY A 579 20.24 -21.74 16.49
N ILE A 580 20.21 -20.49 16.98
CA ILE A 580 21.36 -19.76 17.55
C ILE A 580 21.20 -19.46 19.04
#